data_AF-A0A0N0D563-F1
#
_entry.id   AF-A0A0N0D563-F1
#
_cell.length_a   1.000
_cell.length_b   1.000
_cell.length_c   1.000
_cell.angle_alpha   90.00
_cell.angle_beta   90.00
_cell.angle_gamma   90.00
#
_symmetry.space_group_name_H-M   'P 1'
#
loop_
_entity.id
_entity.type
_entity.pdbx_description
1 polymer ?
#
loop_
_entity_poly.entity_id
_entity_poly.type
_entity_poly.pdbx_seq_one_letter_code
_entity_poly.pdbx_strand_id
1 'polypeptide(L)'
;MSQSQADDERPEDSSLENNTVSQTSHILFGCMMKEPLTPLNLEVESDYEVGKGPPKLDVLIIRRTGARWSKTQLEFLPDGIRQSNCKHVILELKYTESINKTAIFQTIGYLGSYLRLKQFKPENVCAFIVSSKSPQKKMLNQIGFEQTDIKGIYRSRDCLLSNIQLISLNDLSDAPYNLWIKLFSSKINQRLSVLKRILAFDLKKLNKGLVSILVKILNFWNIIGEISMQRIQKDILYESGGISDEVAGWFLSLFKPEDRLRGLKPEDRLHGLKPEDRLNGLDLKIIEDYLQKQRKMKR
;
A
#
# COMPACT_ATOMS: atom_id res chain seq x y z
N MET A 1 56.88 -7.66 -0.78
CA MET A 1 55.80 -7.91 -1.76
C MET A 1 54.98 -9.08 -1.28
N SER A 2 53.78 -8.83 -0.78
CA SER A 2 52.68 -9.79 -0.70
C SER A 2 51.43 -8.98 -0.37
N GLN A 3 50.64 -8.69 -1.40
CA GLN A 3 49.31 -8.12 -1.26
C GLN A 3 48.37 -9.28 -0.92
N SER A 4 47.75 -9.26 0.26
CA SER A 4 46.57 -10.09 0.53
C SER A 4 45.35 -9.30 0.06
N GLN A 5 44.66 -9.84 -0.94
CA GLN A 5 43.35 -9.39 -1.39
C GLN A 5 42.38 -9.43 -0.20
N ALA A 6 41.79 -8.28 0.11
CA ALA A 6 40.58 -8.22 0.91
C ALA A 6 39.40 -8.32 -0.06
N ASP A 7 38.56 -9.32 0.16
CA ASP A 7 37.30 -9.51 -0.54
C ASP A 7 36.39 -8.30 -0.34
N ASP A 8 36.06 -7.66 -1.46
CA ASP A 8 35.14 -6.54 -1.59
C ASP A 8 33.73 -7.11 -1.80
N GLU A 9 33.05 -7.49 -0.71
CA GLU A 9 31.61 -7.81 -0.75
C GLU A 9 30.81 -6.52 -0.98
N ARG A 10 30.40 -6.30 -2.23
CA ARG A 10 29.58 -5.14 -2.63
C ARG A 10 28.15 -5.25 -2.09
N PRO A 11 27.55 -4.15 -1.60
CA PRO A 11 26.15 -4.08 -1.17
C PRO A 11 25.20 -3.80 -2.37
N GLU A 12 25.31 -4.55 -3.47
CA GLU A 12 24.56 -4.26 -4.71
C GLU A 12 23.09 -4.74 -4.70
N ASP A 13 22.70 -5.69 -3.84
CA ASP A 13 21.38 -6.35 -3.93
C ASP A 13 20.23 -5.58 -3.23
N SER A 14 20.49 -4.97 -2.07
CA SER A 14 19.45 -4.31 -1.26
C SER A 14 18.86 -3.03 -1.90
N SER A 15 19.60 -2.39 -2.81
CA SER A 15 19.17 -1.13 -3.43
C SER A 15 18.17 -1.34 -4.57
N LEU A 16 18.31 -2.43 -5.31
CA LEU A 16 17.44 -2.81 -6.42
C LEU A 16 16.08 -3.33 -5.93
N GLU A 17 16.08 -4.13 -4.86
CA GLU A 17 14.85 -4.59 -4.21
C GLU A 17 14.04 -3.42 -3.65
N ASN A 18 14.69 -2.50 -2.92
CA ASN A 18 14.02 -1.32 -2.36
C ASN A 18 13.40 -0.40 -3.43
N ASN A 19 14.08 -0.24 -4.57
CA ASN A 19 13.54 0.53 -5.70
C ASN A 19 12.30 -0.14 -6.32
N THR A 20 12.32 -1.47 -6.46
CA THR A 20 11.19 -2.23 -7.02
C THR A 20 9.96 -2.20 -6.09
N VAL A 21 10.19 -2.31 -4.78
CA VAL A 21 9.13 -2.16 -3.76
C VAL A 21 8.53 -0.76 -3.80
N SER A 22 9.37 0.27 -3.87
CA SER A 22 8.92 1.66 -3.99
C SER A 22 8.06 1.83 -5.25
N GLN A 23 8.56 1.49 -6.43
CA GLN A 23 7.84 1.64 -7.69
C GLN A 23 6.49 0.92 -7.69
N THR A 24 6.47 -0.33 -7.23
CA THR A 24 5.22 -1.12 -7.16
C THR A 24 4.21 -0.49 -6.21
N SER A 25 4.66 0.02 -5.06
CA SER A 25 3.78 0.69 -4.09
C SER A 25 3.15 1.97 -4.66
N HIS A 26 3.91 2.78 -5.41
CA HIS A 26 3.40 3.99 -6.07
C HIS A 26 2.33 3.64 -7.12
N ILE A 27 2.59 2.63 -7.95
CA ILE A 27 1.61 2.17 -8.97
C ILE A 27 0.31 1.73 -8.29
N LEU A 28 0.40 0.90 -7.25
CA LEU A 28 -0.79 0.41 -6.53
C LEU A 28 -1.54 1.54 -5.83
N PHE A 29 -0.83 2.51 -5.24
CA PHE A 29 -1.43 3.68 -4.62
C PHE A 29 -2.16 4.55 -5.66
N GLY A 30 -1.52 4.77 -6.82
CA GLY A 30 -2.12 5.47 -7.95
C GLY A 30 -3.39 4.79 -8.46
N CYS A 31 -3.36 3.47 -8.68
CA CYS A 31 -4.54 2.70 -9.07
C CYS A 31 -5.67 2.81 -8.05
N MET A 32 -5.35 2.66 -6.76
CA MET A 32 -6.33 2.70 -5.66
C MET A 32 -7.04 4.05 -5.60
N MET A 33 -6.35 5.16 -5.84
CA MET A 33 -6.97 6.49 -5.89
C MET A 33 -7.71 6.75 -7.21
N LYS A 34 -7.19 6.25 -8.34
CA LYS A 34 -7.79 6.48 -9.66
C LYS A 34 -9.15 5.80 -9.82
N GLU A 35 -9.25 4.53 -9.44
CA GLU A 35 -10.43 3.70 -9.64
C GLU A 35 -11.74 4.29 -9.07
N PRO A 36 -11.79 4.80 -7.82
CA PRO A 36 -13.01 5.40 -7.29
C PRO A 36 -13.22 6.85 -7.73
N LEU A 37 -12.15 7.60 -8.06
CA LEU A 37 -12.26 9.03 -8.33
C LEU A 37 -12.59 9.35 -9.80
N THR A 38 -12.13 8.55 -10.76
CA THR A 38 -12.43 8.76 -12.18
C THR A 38 -13.93 8.74 -12.50
N PRO A 39 -14.73 7.78 -12.00
CA PRO A 39 -16.19 7.80 -12.18
C PRO A 39 -16.89 9.02 -11.55
N LEU A 40 -16.20 9.75 -10.66
CA LEU A 40 -16.72 10.94 -9.98
C LEU A 40 -16.27 12.25 -10.67
N ASN A 41 -15.93 12.19 -11.96
CA ASN A 41 -15.50 13.32 -12.79
C ASN A 41 -14.24 14.02 -12.28
N LEU A 42 -13.31 13.25 -11.71
CA LEU A 42 -11.97 13.70 -11.37
C LEU A 42 -10.96 13.10 -12.35
N GLU A 43 -10.06 13.94 -12.87
CA GLU A 43 -8.93 13.45 -13.64
C GLU A 43 -7.84 12.97 -12.67
N VAL A 44 -7.35 11.75 -12.86
CA VAL A 44 -6.31 11.16 -12.02
C VAL A 44 -5.19 10.60 -12.90
N GLU A 45 -4.00 11.17 -12.75
CA GLU A 45 -2.79 10.84 -13.51
C GLU A 45 -1.70 10.32 -12.57
N SER A 46 -1.12 9.16 -12.86
CA SER A 46 -0.05 8.53 -12.08
C SER A 46 1.33 8.65 -12.71
N ASP A 47 1.40 9.17 -13.93
CA ASP A 47 2.62 9.36 -14.71
C ASP A 47 2.59 10.77 -15.28
N TYR A 48 3.43 11.67 -14.78
CA TYR A 48 3.50 13.04 -15.29
C TYR A 48 4.90 13.35 -15.83
N GLU A 49 4.98 13.63 -17.13
CA GLU A 49 6.22 14.09 -17.79
C GLU A 49 6.40 15.60 -17.59
N VAL A 50 7.53 16.00 -17.01
CA VAL A 50 7.85 17.41 -16.68
C VAL A 50 8.68 18.09 -17.77
N GLY A 51 8.98 17.40 -18.87
CA GLY A 51 9.73 17.95 -19.99
C GLY A 51 9.98 16.93 -21.11
N LYS A 52 10.77 17.33 -22.12
CA LYS A 52 11.28 16.42 -23.15
C LYS A 52 12.50 15.67 -22.60
N GLY A 53 12.28 14.49 -22.01
CA GLY A 53 13.33 13.64 -21.41
C GLY A 53 13.04 13.28 -19.93
N PRO A 54 13.66 12.22 -19.39
CA PRO A 54 13.37 11.73 -18.05
C PRO A 54 13.76 12.75 -16.95
N PRO A 55 13.10 12.74 -15.78
CA PRO A 55 12.29 11.63 -15.24
C PRO A 55 10.77 11.88 -15.31
N LYS A 56 10.03 10.78 -15.52
CA LYS A 56 8.61 10.70 -15.15
C LYS A 56 8.51 10.97 -13.65
N LEU A 57 7.61 11.84 -13.22
CA LEU A 57 7.36 12.02 -11.80
C LEU A 57 6.63 10.81 -11.24
N ASP A 58 7.14 10.21 -10.18
CA ASP A 58 6.45 9.18 -9.39
C ASP A 58 5.36 9.79 -8.49
N VAL A 59 4.64 10.79 -8.99
CA VAL A 59 3.57 11.50 -8.28
C VAL A 59 2.21 11.16 -8.86
N LEU A 60 1.20 11.20 -8.00
CA LEU A 60 -0.20 11.11 -8.40
C LEU A 60 -0.79 12.53 -8.44
N ILE A 61 -1.41 12.89 -9.55
CA ILE A 61 -2.09 14.18 -9.73
C ILE A 61 -3.59 13.95 -9.81
N ILE A 62 -4.35 14.60 -8.93
CA ILE A 62 -5.82 14.63 -8.95
C ILE A 62 -6.27 16.02 -9.34
N ARG A 63 -7.15 16.14 -10.33
CA ARG A 63 -7.70 17.42 -10.79
C ARG A 63 -9.20 17.47 -10.60
N ARG A 64 -9.64 18.52 -9.91
CA ARG A 64 -11.04 18.85 -9.71
C ARG A 64 -11.56 19.68 -10.87
N THR A 65 -12.62 19.20 -11.50
CA THR A 65 -13.31 19.89 -12.59
C THR A 65 -14.28 20.97 -12.06
N GLY A 66 -14.98 20.69 -10.96
CA GLY A 66 -15.92 21.61 -10.30
C GLY A 66 -15.29 22.65 -9.35
N ALA A 67 -16.14 23.50 -8.77
CA ALA A 67 -15.74 24.56 -7.85
C ALA A 67 -15.51 24.09 -6.39
N ARG A 68 -16.13 22.97 -5.99
CA ARG A 68 -16.01 22.36 -4.67
C ARG A 68 -16.00 20.84 -4.81
N TRP A 69 -15.46 20.14 -3.80
CA TRP A 69 -15.60 18.69 -3.73
C TRP A 69 -17.08 18.33 -3.54
N SER A 70 -17.61 17.39 -4.32
CA SER A 70 -18.94 16.86 -4.10
C SER A 70 -18.98 15.95 -2.87
N LYS A 71 -20.18 15.72 -2.31
CA LYS A 71 -20.35 14.79 -1.17
C LYS A 71 -19.81 13.39 -1.48
N THR A 72 -20.05 12.90 -2.70
CA THR A 72 -19.57 11.59 -3.16
C THR A 72 -18.06 11.55 -3.36
N GLN A 73 -17.44 12.62 -3.87
CA GLN A 73 -15.98 12.72 -3.94
C GLN A 73 -15.35 12.67 -2.55
N LEU A 74 -15.97 13.37 -1.59
CA LEU A 74 -15.52 13.37 -0.19
C LEU A 74 -15.63 11.99 0.49
N GLU A 75 -16.29 10.99 -0.08
CA GLU A 75 -16.28 9.63 0.49
C GLU A 75 -14.96 8.89 0.20
N PHE A 76 -14.22 9.32 -0.82
CA PHE A 76 -12.97 8.71 -1.28
C PHE A 76 -11.73 9.62 -1.12
N LEU A 77 -11.93 10.88 -0.75
CA LEU A 77 -10.84 11.80 -0.46
C LEU A 77 -10.44 11.69 1.03
N PRO A 78 -9.16 11.37 1.32
CA PRO A 78 -8.68 11.27 2.68
C PRO A 78 -8.59 12.63 3.37
N ASP A 79 -8.43 12.59 4.70
CA ASP A 79 -8.02 13.75 5.49
C ASP A 79 -6.76 14.42 4.89
N GLY A 80 -6.68 15.74 5.04
CA GLY A 80 -5.74 16.61 4.32
C GLY A 80 -6.34 17.07 2.98
N ILE A 81 -6.61 16.14 2.07
CA ILE A 81 -7.11 16.46 0.72
C ILE A 81 -8.55 16.97 0.78
N ARG A 82 -9.42 16.26 1.52
CA ARG A 82 -10.85 16.58 1.60
C ARG A 82 -11.14 17.96 2.21
N GLN A 83 -10.25 18.47 3.07
CA GLN A 83 -10.36 19.80 3.68
C GLN A 83 -9.72 20.90 2.82
N SER A 84 -8.92 20.53 1.81
CA SER A 84 -8.30 21.49 0.91
C SER A 84 -9.32 22.05 -0.09
N ASN A 85 -9.13 23.29 -0.53
CA ASN A 85 -9.93 23.89 -1.61
C ASN A 85 -9.15 24.00 -2.93
N CYS A 86 -7.98 23.37 -3.02
CA CYS A 86 -7.18 23.39 -4.23
C CYS A 86 -7.90 22.65 -5.36
N LYS A 87 -7.65 23.11 -6.58
CA LYS A 87 -8.19 22.51 -7.79
C LYS A 87 -7.32 21.34 -8.27
N HIS A 88 -6.02 21.41 -7.99
CA HIS A 88 -5.05 20.38 -8.33
C HIS A 88 -4.35 19.89 -7.07
N VAL A 89 -4.27 18.57 -6.93
CA VAL A 89 -3.63 17.90 -5.80
C VAL A 89 -2.49 17.06 -6.34
N ILE A 90 -1.29 17.27 -5.84
CA ILE A 90 -0.10 16.44 -6.12
C ILE A 90 0.14 15.56 -4.90
N LEU A 91 0.31 14.26 -5.08
CA LEU A 91 0.57 13.30 -4.01
C LEU A 91 1.90 12.60 -4.27
N GLU A 92 2.82 12.71 -3.31
CA GLU A 92 4.10 12.01 -3.28
C GLU A 92 4.05 10.95 -2.17
N LEU A 93 4.00 9.67 -2.55
CA LEU A 93 4.04 8.57 -1.59
C LEU A 93 5.47 8.33 -1.12
N LYS A 94 5.69 8.20 0.19
CA LYS A 94 6.92 7.67 0.78
C LYS A 94 6.58 6.35 1.48
N TYR A 95 6.78 5.24 0.77
CA TYR A 95 6.46 3.90 1.25
C TYR A 95 7.56 3.32 2.15
N THR A 96 8.78 3.24 1.62
CA THR A 96 9.92 2.60 2.28
C THR A 96 10.62 3.50 3.29
N GLU A 97 10.43 4.82 3.23
CA GLU A 97 11.07 5.81 4.10
C GLU A 97 10.06 6.68 4.86
N SER A 98 10.50 7.25 5.99
CA SER A 98 9.76 8.30 6.68
C SER A 98 10.11 9.66 6.06
N ILE A 99 9.35 10.70 6.41
CA ILE A 99 9.61 12.07 5.94
C ILE A 99 11.05 12.50 6.26
N ASN A 100 11.72 13.10 5.28
CA ASN A 100 13.05 13.69 5.44
C ASN A 100 13.19 14.96 4.57
N LYS A 101 14.36 15.62 4.60
CA LYS A 101 14.60 16.85 3.83
C LYS A 101 14.52 16.61 2.32
N THR A 102 15.01 15.47 1.85
CA THR A 102 14.99 15.11 0.43
C THR A 102 13.56 14.99 -0.09
N ALA A 103 12.65 14.36 0.66
CA ALA A 103 11.24 14.27 0.31
C ALA A 103 10.58 15.65 0.16
N ILE A 104 10.96 16.62 1.00
CA ILE A 104 10.50 18.01 0.90
C ILE A 104 11.05 18.66 -0.36
N PHE A 105 12.36 18.56 -0.62
CA PHE A 105 12.97 19.15 -1.82
C PHE A 105 12.39 18.58 -3.11
N GLN A 106 12.16 17.26 -3.17
CA GLN A 106 11.49 16.62 -4.30
C GLN A 106 10.08 17.19 -4.48
N THR A 107 9.29 17.25 -3.41
CA THR A 107 7.90 17.73 -3.47
C THR A 107 7.82 19.20 -3.88
N ILE A 108 8.70 20.07 -3.37
CA ILE A 108 8.81 21.46 -3.82
C ILE A 108 9.17 21.53 -5.30
N GLY A 109 10.13 20.70 -5.74
CA GLY A 109 10.54 20.63 -7.14
C GLY A 109 9.39 20.23 -8.08
N TYR A 110 8.58 19.24 -7.67
CA TYR A 110 7.39 18.80 -8.39
C TYR A 110 6.33 19.90 -8.43
N LEU A 111 6.03 20.53 -7.29
CA LEU A 111 5.07 21.63 -7.21
C LEU A 111 5.49 22.81 -8.08
N GLY A 112 6.73 23.27 -7.97
CA GLY A 112 7.25 24.39 -8.74
C GLY A 112 7.25 24.11 -10.25
N SER A 113 7.62 22.90 -10.65
CA SER A 113 7.61 22.50 -12.06
C SER A 113 6.19 22.39 -12.61
N TYR A 114 5.25 21.84 -11.84
CA TYR A 114 3.84 21.74 -12.24
C TYR A 114 3.20 23.12 -12.41
N LEU A 115 3.41 24.03 -11.44
CA LEU A 115 2.94 25.41 -11.50
C LEU A 115 3.47 26.13 -12.75
N ARG A 116 4.76 25.99 -13.05
CA ARG A 116 5.40 26.58 -14.23
C ARG A 116 4.84 26.02 -15.53
N LEU A 117 4.73 24.70 -15.67
CA LEU A 117 4.27 24.05 -16.89
C LEU A 117 2.80 24.35 -17.20
N LYS A 118 1.95 24.41 -16.17
CA LYS A 118 0.52 24.68 -16.32
C LYS A 118 0.15 26.16 -16.19
N GLN A 119 1.12 27.03 -15.90
CA GLN A 119 0.93 28.46 -15.68
C GLN A 119 -0.14 28.76 -14.62
N PHE A 120 -0.18 27.95 -13.55
CA PHE A 120 -1.14 28.11 -12.46
C PHE A 120 -0.61 28.99 -11.35
N LYS A 121 -1.52 29.68 -10.66
CA LYS A 121 -1.23 30.34 -9.39
C LYS A 121 -1.08 29.30 -8.27
N PRO A 122 -0.18 29.53 -7.29
CA PRO A 122 0.02 28.63 -6.16
C PRO A 122 -1.29 28.27 -5.45
N GLU A 123 -2.21 29.21 -5.21
CA GLU A 123 -3.48 28.95 -4.50
C GLU A 123 -4.36 27.84 -5.13
N ASN A 124 -4.15 27.50 -6.40
CA ASN A 124 -4.91 26.46 -7.09
C ASN A 124 -4.34 25.05 -6.93
N VAL A 125 -3.11 24.92 -6.40
CA VAL A 125 -2.38 23.64 -6.33
C VAL A 125 -1.88 23.40 -4.91
N CYS A 126 -2.22 22.25 -4.32
CA CYS A 126 -1.57 21.75 -3.12
C CYS A 126 -0.78 20.48 -3.42
N ALA A 127 0.30 20.27 -2.68
CA ALA A 127 1.03 19.02 -2.67
C ALA A 127 0.92 18.36 -1.30
N PHE A 128 0.84 17.03 -1.26
CA PHE A 128 0.87 16.25 -0.04
C PHE A 128 1.97 15.21 -0.12
N ILE A 129 2.80 15.17 0.90
CA ILE A 129 3.72 14.07 1.14
C ILE A 129 2.95 13.04 1.96
N VAL A 130 2.76 11.84 1.42
CA VAL A 130 2.03 10.75 2.06
C VAL A 130 3.06 9.78 2.64
N SER A 131 3.26 9.81 3.96
CA SER A 131 4.26 8.96 4.61
C SER A 131 3.62 7.72 5.21
N SER A 132 4.14 6.56 4.79
CA SER A 132 3.72 5.25 5.28
C SER A 132 4.25 4.98 6.69
N LYS A 133 5.45 5.49 7.00
CA LYS A 133 6.06 5.44 8.32
C LYS A 133 5.60 6.63 9.17
N SER A 134 5.52 6.46 10.50
CA SER A 134 5.20 7.59 11.37
C SER A 134 6.36 8.60 11.33
N PRO A 135 6.09 9.90 11.18
CA PRO A 135 7.13 10.92 11.21
C PRO A 135 7.71 11.05 12.62
N GLN A 136 9.03 11.19 12.71
CA GLN A 136 9.69 11.41 14.00
C GLN A 136 9.50 12.86 14.45
N LYS A 137 9.15 13.08 15.73
CA LYS A 137 8.98 14.42 16.30
C LYS A 137 10.21 15.32 16.11
N LYS A 138 11.42 14.76 16.29
CA LYS A 138 12.69 15.48 16.05
C LYS A 138 12.78 15.96 14.60
N MET A 139 12.44 15.10 13.64
CA MET A 139 12.48 15.44 12.22
C MET A 139 11.46 16.52 11.90
N LEU A 140 10.20 16.35 12.33
CA LEU A 140 9.12 17.35 12.14
C LEU A 140 9.54 18.74 12.63
N ASN A 141 10.11 18.83 13.83
CA ASN A 141 10.62 20.09 14.38
C ASN A 141 11.73 20.70 13.51
N GLN A 142 12.65 19.88 13.00
CA GLN A 142 13.75 20.34 12.15
C GLN A 142 13.29 20.90 10.79
N ILE A 143 12.19 20.36 10.25
CA ILE A 143 11.61 20.81 8.97
C ILE A 143 10.45 21.80 9.15
N GLY A 144 10.15 22.18 10.38
CA GLY A 144 9.10 23.16 10.70
C GLY A 144 7.67 22.68 10.43
N PHE A 145 7.43 21.36 10.45
CA PHE A 145 6.08 20.79 10.32
C PHE A 145 5.44 20.53 11.68
N GLU A 146 4.16 20.86 11.79
CA GLU A 146 3.38 20.67 13.01
C GLU A 146 2.04 20.03 12.72
N GLN A 147 1.58 19.21 13.66
CA GLN A 147 0.29 18.57 13.55
C GLN A 147 -0.83 19.61 13.56
N THR A 148 -1.82 19.42 12.69
CA THR A 148 -3.05 20.20 12.73
C THR A 148 -4.01 19.65 13.78
N ASP A 149 -5.20 20.24 13.86
CA ASP A 149 -6.35 19.71 14.59
C ASP A 149 -6.83 18.35 14.04
N ILE A 150 -6.43 17.99 12.82
CA ILE A 150 -6.75 16.72 12.17
C ILE A 150 -5.62 15.72 12.42
N LYS A 151 -5.95 14.60 13.07
CA LYS A 151 -5.00 13.56 13.42
C LYS A 151 -4.29 13.01 12.18
N GLY A 152 -2.96 12.99 12.21
CA GLY A 152 -2.11 12.51 11.11
C GLY A 152 -1.88 13.50 9.98
N ILE A 153 -2.40 14.73 10.08
CA ILE A 153 -2.16 15.80 9.12
C ILE A 153 -1.19 16.82 9.74
N TYR A 154 -0.17 17.21 8.98
CA TYR A 154 0.83 18.16 9.41
C TYR A 154 1.00 19.26 8.38
N ARG A 155 1.22 20.49 8.85
CA ARG A 155 1.48 21.67 8.01
C ARG A 155 2.78 22.34 8.40
N SER A 156 3.45 22.94 7.44
CA SER A 156 4.62 23.76 7.75
C SER A 156 4.23 25.14 8.28
N ARG A 157 5.08 25.72 9.13
CA ARG A 157 5.03 27.15 9.49
C ARG A 157 5.75 28.06 8.49
N ASP A 158 6.54 27.49 7.59
CA ASP A 158 7.29 28.23 6.57
C ASP A 158 6.36 28.64 5.41
N CYS A 159 6.40 29.91 5.02
CA CYS A 159 5.57 30.44 3.94
C CYS A 159 5.87 29.77 2.59
N LEU A 160 7.12 29.34 2.35
CA LEU A 160 7.50 28.62 1.13
C LEU A 160 6.86 27.23 1.03
N LEU A 161 6.49 26.66 2.18
CA LEU A 161 5.91 25.32 2.29
C LEU A 161 4.40 25.37 2.59
N SER A 162 3.78 26.56 2.51
CA SER A 162 2.35 26.76 2.81
C SER A 162 1.41 25.89 1.96
N ASN A 163 1.85 25.51 0.75
CA ASN A 163 1.10 24.63 -0.16
C ASN A 163 1.45 23.14 -0.02
N ILE A 164 2.34 22.78 0.89
CA ILE A 164 2.79 21.41 1.12
C ILE A 164 2.32 20.95 2.49
N GLN A 165 1.55 19.86 2.51
CA GLN A 165 1.13 19.20 3.75
C GLN A 165 1.70 17.79 3.82
N LEU A 166 1.81 17.25 5.03
CA LEU A 166 2.22 15.87 5.28
C LEU A 166 1.02 15.08 5.81
N ILE A 167 0.78 13.92 5.21
CA ILE A 167 -0.20 12.93 5.64
C ILE A 167 0.58 11.74 6.22
N SER A 168 0.46 11.47 7.51
CA SER A 168 1.00 10.25 8.12
C SER A 168 -0.05 9.14 8.15
N LEU A 169 0.12 8.12 7.32
CA LEU A 169 -0.83 7.02 7.20
C LEU A 169 -1.00 6.27 8.53
N ASN A 170 0.08 6.10 9.29
CA ASN A 170 0.05 5.43 10.59
C ASN A 170 -0.75 6.20 11.66
N ASP A 171 -0.87 7.52 11.51
CA ASP A 171 -1.45 8.37 12.54
C ASP A 171 -2.87 8.84 12.16
N LEU A 172 -3.27 8.73 10.89
CA LEU A 172 -4.63 8.99 10.42
C LEU A 172 -5.71 8.24 11.21
N SER A 173 -6.90 8.85 11.29
CA SER A 173 -8.08 8.24 11.91
C SER A 173 -8.57 6.99 11.14
N ASP A 174 -9.38 6.15 11.77
CA ASP A 174 -10.04 4.99 11.12
C ASP A 174 -11.35 5.39 10.39
N ALA A 175 -11.51 6.67 10.05
CA ALA A 175 -12.68 7.14 9.31
C ALA A 175 -12.77 6.41 7.94
N PRO A 176 -13.98 6.10 7.44
CA PRO A 176 -14.17 5.29 6.22
C PRO A 176 -13.37 5.78 5.00
N TYR A 177 -13.32 7.09 4.80
CA TYR A 177 -12.62 7.74 3.69
C TYR A 177 -11.09 7.71 3.79
N ASN A 178 -10.52 7.33 4.94
CA ASN A 178 -9.08 7.13 5.12
C ASN A 178 -8.66 5.67 4.92
N LEU A 179 -9.60 4.70 4.97
CA LEU A 179 -9.27 3.28 5.05
C LEU A 179 -8.42 2.82 3.86
N TRP A 180 -8.80 3.21 2.64
CA TRP A 180 -8.10 2.77 1.43
C TRP A 180 -6.64 3.22 1.38
N ILE A 181 -6.34 4.48 1.72
CA ILE A 181 -4.95 4.96 1.76
C ILE A 181 -4.17 4.32 2.92
N LYS A 182 -4.83 3.98 4.03
CA LYS A 182 -4.19 3.36 5.20
C LYS A 182 -3.77 1.91 4.97
N LEU A 183 -4.21 1.27 3.88
CA LEU A 183 -3.61 0.02 3.40
C LEU A 183 -2.10 0.17 3.12
N PHE A 184 -1.63 1.38 2.82
CA PHE A 184 -0.22 1.64 2.57
C PHE A 184 0.56 2.01 3.85
N SER A 185 -0.07 1.98 5.03
CA SER A 185 0.62 2.27 6.29
C SER A 185 1.69 1.21 6.64
N SER A 186 2.77 1.62 7.29
CA SER A 186 3.88 0.70 7.59
C SER A 186 3.57 -0.27 8.74
N LYS A 187 2.62 0.06 9.62
CA LYS A 187 2.26 -0.78 10.78
C LYS A 187 1.37 -1.95 10.35
N ILE A 188 1.86 -3.18 10.53
CA ILE A 188 1.12 -4.40 10.13
C ILE A 188 -0.25 -4.50 10.81
N ASN A 189 -0.31 -4.32 12.13
CA ASN A 189 -1.59 -4.41 12.88
C ASN A 189 -2.62 -3.38 12.40
N GLN A 190 -2.15 -2.22 11.92
CA GLN A 190 -3.02 -1.20 11.36
C GLN A 190 -3.56 -1.61 9.99
N ARG A 191 -2.71 -2.11 9.09
CA ARG A 191 -3.15 -2.64 7.78
C ARG A 191 -4.16 -3.78 7.94
N LEU A 192 -3.91 -4.70 8.87
CA LEU A 192 -4.82 -5.79 9.21
C LEU A 192 -6.16 -5.28 9.76
N SER A 193 -6.14 -4.34 10.72
CA SER A 193 -7.36 -3.69 11.24
C SER A 193 -8.16 -2.97 10.13
N VAL A 194 -7.46 -2.25 9.25
CA VAL A 194 -8.08 -1.56 8.10
C VAL A 194 -8.68 -2.56 7.11
N LEU A 195 -7.96 -3.64 6.78
CA LEU A 195 -8.47 -4.70 5.91
C LEU A 195 -9.75 -5.32 6.49
N LYS A 196 -9.77 -5.63 7.79
CA LYS A 196 -10.98 -6.11 8.47
C LYS A 196 -12.16 -5.16 8.30
N ARG A 197 -11.95 -3.86 8.51
CA ARG A 197 -13.01 -2.84 8.34
C ARG A 197 -13.51 -2.77 6.89
N ILE A 198 -12.61 -2.88 5.92
CA ILE A 198 -12.99 -2.92 4.49
C ILE A 198 -13.82 -4.17 4.19
N LEU A 199 -13.41 -5.34 4.71
CA LEU A 199 -14.15 -6.60 4.52
C LEU A 199 -15.51 -6.63 5.24
N ALA A 200 -15.66 -5.86 6.31
CA ALA A 200 -16.93 -5.69 7.00
C ALA A 200 -17.91 -4.77 6.26
N PHE A 201 -17.47 -4.04 5.22
CA PHE A 201 -18.39 -3.32 4.34
C PHE A 201 -19.21 -4.28 3.48
N ASP A 202 -20.28 -3.77 2.89
CA ASP A 202 -21.02 -4.50 1.86
C ASP A 202 -20.15 -4.60 0.60
N LEU A 203 -19.30 -5.63 0.56
CA LEU A 203 -18.32 -5.87 -0.50
C LEU A 203 -18.99 -6.05 -1.87
N LYS A 204 -20.28 -6.43 -1.91
CA LYS A 204 -21.08 -6.52 -3.14
C LYS A 204 -21.33 -5.14 -3.77
N LYS A 205 -21.19 -4.06 -3.00
CA LYS A 205 -21.24 -2.67 -3.48
C LYS A 205 -19.89 -2.11 -3.91
N LEU A 206 -18.79 -2.83 -3.66
CA LEU A 206 -17.50 -2.42 -4.19
C LEU A 206 -17.44 -2.70 -5.69
N ASN A 207 -16.92 -1.73 -6.44
CA ASN A 207 -16.58 -1.92 -7.83
C ASN A 207 -15.55 -3.08 -7.97
N LYS A 208 -15.75 -3.97 -8.94
CA LYS A 208 -14.82 -5.05 -9.31
C LYS A 208 -13.37 -4.56 -9.48
N GLY A 209 -13.17 -3.34 -9.99
CA GLY A 209 -11.86 -2.72 -10.11
C GLY A 209 -11.19 -2.47 -8.75
N LEU A 210 -11.92 -1.95 -7.76
CA LEU A 210 -11.42 -1.76 -6.40
C LEU A 210 -11.08 -3.10 -5.73
N VAL A 211 -11.91 -4.13 -5.94
CA VAL A 211 -11.62 -5.48 -5.44
C VAL A 211 -10.36 -6.05 -6.08
N SER A 212 -10.19 -5.88 -7.40
CA SER A 212 -8.97 -6.29 -8.12
C SER A 212 -7.73 -5.58 -7.59
N ILE A 213 -7.81 -4.28 -7.32
CA ILE A 213 -6.71 -3.51 -6.72
C ILE A 213 -6.40 -3.98 -5.30
N LEU A 214 -7.42 -4.25 -4.48
CA LEU A 214 -7.23 -4.82 -3.15
C LEU A 214 -6.47 -6.14 -3.20
N VAL A 215 -6.86 -7.06 -4.09
CA VAL A 215 -6.14 -8.34 -4.28
C VAL A 215 -4.68 -8.10 -4.68
N LYS A 216 -4.41 -7.14 -5.57
CA LYS A 216 -3.03 -6.79 -5.95
C LYS A 216 -2.22 -6.24 -4.77
N ILE A 217 -2.81 -5.41 -3.91
CA ILE A 217 -2.17 -4.91 -2.68
C ILE A 217 -1.83 -6.05 -1.72
N LEU A 218 -2.76 -7.00 -1.53
CA LEU A 218 -2.54 -8.15 -0.65
C LEU A 218 -1.45 -9.08 -1.20
N ASN A 219 -1.46 -9.34 -2.51
CA ASN A 219 -0.39 -10.08 -3.18
C ASN A 219 0.96 -9.37 -3.04
N PHE A 220 0.99 -8.05 -3.19
CA PHE A 220 2.19 -7.25 -2.97
C PHE A 220 2.74 -7.43 -1.56
N TRP A 221 1.92 -7.30 -0.50
CA TRP A 221 2.38 -7.53 0.88
C TRP A 221 2.93 -8.94 1.10
N ASN A 222 2.33 -9.94 0.45
CA ASN A 222 2.78 -11.32 0.54
C ASN A 222 4.11 -11.54 -0.19
N ILE A 223 4.31 -10.89 -1.35
CA ILE A 223 5.57 -10.96 -2.13
C ILE A 223 6.73 -10.33 -1.37
N ILE A 224 6.51 -9.16 -0.75
CA ILE A 224 7.56 -8.46 0.03
C ILE A 224 7.73 -9.04 1.45
N GLY A 225 7.00 -10.09 1.80
CA GLY A 225 7.11 -10.78 3.09
C GLY A 225 6.56 -10.02 4.30
N GLU A 226 5.85 -8.90 4.10
CA GLU A 226 5.33 -8.09 5.20
C GLU A 226 4.08 -8.72 5.84
N ILE A 227 3.15 -9.22 5.02
CA ILE A 227 1.90 -9.86 5.48
C ILE A 227 1.58 -11.04 4.57
N SER A 228 1.59 -12.25 5.13
CA SER A 228 1.25 -13.47 4.40
C SER A 228 -0.25 -13.75 4.36
N MET A 229 -0.70 -14.54 3.38
CA MET A 229 -2.09 -15.02 3.32
C MET A 229 -2.48 -15.84 4.54
N GLN A 230 -1.56 -16.64 5.10
CA GLN A 230 -1.78 -17.37 6.34
C GLN A 230 -2.10 -16.43 7.51
N ARG A 231 -1.36 -15.32 7.62
CA ARG A 231 -1.61 -14.33 8.66
C ARG A 231 -2.95 -13.62 8.47
N ILE A 232 -3.33 -13.28 7.25
CA ILE A 232 -4.65 -12.70 6.96
C ILE A 232 -5.76 -13.68 7.35
N GLN A 233 -5.65 -14.95 6.96
CA GLN A 233 -6.64 -15.97 7.32
C GLN A 233 -6.80 -16.08 8.84
N LYS A 234 -5.68 -16.19 9.57
CA LYS A 234 -5.67 -16.29 11.03
C LYS A 234 -6.23 -15.02 11.68
N ASP A 235 -5.58 -13.88 11.46
CA ASP A 235 -5.80 -12.65 12.22
C ASP A 235 -7.11 -11.93 11.81
N ILE A 236 -7.63 -12.16 10.59
CA ILE A 236 -8.80 -11.45 10.04
C ILE A 236 -10.01 -12.35 9.86
N LEU A 237 -9.84 -13.55 9.29
CA LEU A 237 -10.97 -14.40 8.91
C LEU A 237 -11.43 -15.30 10.07
N TYR A 238 -10.49 -15.92 10.78
CA TYR A 238 -10.82 -16.96 11.77
C TYR A 238 -10.81 -16.44 13.23
N GLU A 239 -9.78 -15.70 13.65
CA GLU A 239 -9.66 -15.27 15.06
C GLU A 239 -10.38 -13.97 15.37
N SER A 240 -10.78 -13.22 14.35
CA SER A 240 -11.04 -11.80 14.52
C SER A 240 -12.44 -11.49 15.08
N GLY A 241 -13.44 -12.36 14.89
CA GLY A 241 -14.85 -12.01 15.15
C GLY A 241 -15.34 -10.84 14.28
N GLY A 242 -16.53 -10.97 13.69
CA GLY A 242 -17.15 -9.88 12.92
C GLY A 242 -16.92 -9.92 11.40
N ILE A 243 -16.31 -10.98 10.86
CA ILE A 243 -16.41 -11.35 9.44
C ILE A 243 -17.26 -12.62 9.39
N SER A 244 -18.31 -12.65 8.57
CA SER A 244 -19.13 -13.85 8.40
C SER A 244 -18.43 -14.88 7.51
N ASP A 245 -18.78 -16.15 7.66
CA ASP A 245 -18.25 -17.23 6.82
C ASP A 245 -18.54 -17.00 5.32
N GLU A 246 -19.67 -16.37 4.98
CA GLU A 246 -19.98 -15.97 3.60
C GLU A 246 -18.94 -14.98 3.06
N VAL A 247 -18.63 -13.94 3.84
CA VAL A 247 -17.65 -12.92 3.46
C VAL A 247 -16.24 -13.51 3.39
N ALA A 248 -15.87 -14.35 4.35
CA ALA A 248 -14.59 -15.04 4.36
C ALA A 248 -14.45 -15.97 3.14
N GLY A 249 -15.47 -16.77 2.84
CA GLY A 249 -15.51 -17.64 1.67
C GLY A 249 -15.43 -16.87 0.35
N TRP A 250 -16.18 -15.77 0.22
CA TRP A 250 -16.09 -14.89 -0.94
C TRP A 250 -14.70 -14.27 -1.07
N PHE A 251 -14.12 -13.73 0.00
CA PHE A 251 -12.79 -13.13 -0.02
C PHE A 251 -11.74 -14.15 -0.45
N LEU A 252 -11.78 -15.37 0.09
CA LEU A 252 -10.89 -16.46 -0.31
C LEU A 252 -11.10 -16.89 -1.76
N SER A 253 -12.30 -16.75 -2.32
CA SER A 253 -12.56 -17.07 -3.74
C SER A 253 -11.84 -16.13 -4.72
N LEU A 254 -11.37 -14.96 -4.26
CA LEU A 254 -10.60 -14.02 -5.06
C LEU A 254 -9.17 -14.48 -5.35
N PHE A 255 -8.69 -15.52 -4.65
CA PHE A 255 -7.33 -16.02 -4.73
C PHE A 255 -7.31 -17.45 -5.29
N LYS A 256 -6.23 -17.78 -6.02
CA LYS A 256 -6.00 -19.15 -6.48
C LYS A 256 -5.77 -20.09 -5.30
N PRO A 257 -6.15 -21.38 -5.39
CA PRO A 257 -5.88 -22.38 -4.34
C PRO A 257 -4.45 -22.36 -3.81
N GLU A 258 -3.48 -22.23 -4.70
CA GLU A 258 -2.05 -22.26 -4.37
C GLU A 258 -1.63 -21.05 -3.53
N ASP A 259 -2.19 -19.87 -3.82
CA ASP A 259 -1.90 -18.64 -3.07
C ASP A 259 -2.55 -18.67 -1.67
N ARG A 260 -3.76 -19.25 -1.55
CA ARG A 260 -4.46 -19.42 -0.27
C ARG A 260 -3.72 -20.35 0.68
N LEU A 261 -3.08 -21.40 0.13
CA LEU A 261 -2.37 -22.41 0.91
C LEU A 261 -0.88 -22.09 1.10
N ARG A 262 -0.38 -21.03 0.47
CA ARG A 262 1.04 -20.62 0.57
C ARG A 262 1.38 -20.27 2.01
N GLY A 263 2.53 -20.77 2.49
CA GLY A 263 3.01 -20.56 3.86
C GLY A 263 2.45 -21.54 4.89
N LEU A 264 1.34 -22.24 4.61
CA LEU A 264 0.85 -23.32 5.46
C LEU A 264 1.81 -24.52 5.42
N LYS A 265 2.04 -25.15 6.56
CA LYS A 265 2.75 -26.44 6.61
C LYS A 265 1.89 -27.53 5.95
N PRO A 266 2.49 -28.59 5.37
CA PRO A 266 1.73 -29.70 4.79
C PRO A 266 0.67 -30.26 5.73
N GLU A 267 0.96 -30.37 7.03
CA GLU A 267 0.04 -30.89 8.04
C GLU A 267 -1.19 -30.00 8.20
N ASP A 268 -1.02 -28.68 8.18
CA ASP A 268 -2.12 -27.70 8.29
C ASP A 268 -2.99 -27.71 7.03
N ARG A 269 -2.39 -27.89 5.85
CA ARG A 269 -3.12 -27.97 4.57
C ARG A 269 -4.02 -29.22 4.48
N LEU A 270 -3.55 -30.32 5.07
CA LEU A 270 -4.25 -31.60 5.09
C LEU A 270 -5.13 -31.76 6.34
N HIS A 271 -5.19 -30.75 7.21
CA HIS A 271 -6.00 -30.78 8.42
C HIS A 271 -7.49 -30.92 8.05
N GLY A 272 -8.20 -31.81 8.74
CA GLY A 272 -9.61 -32.12 8.43
C GLY A 272 -9.83 -33.16 7.31
N LEU A 273 -8.80 -33.51 6.51
CA LEU A 273 -8.88 -34.62 5.56
C LEU A 273 -8.63 -35.96 6.26
N LYS A 274 -9.43 -36.98 5.93
CA LYS A 274 -9.18 -38.36 6.37
C LYS A 274 -7.92 -38.92 5.69
N PRO A 275 -7.21 -39.90 6.30
CA PRO A 275 -6.01 -40.48 5.69
C PRO A 275 -6.20 -40.94 4.25
N GLU A 276 -7.36 -41.52 3.93
CA GLU A 276 -7.70 -42.00 2.59
C GLU A 276 -7.79 -40.85 1.59
N ASP A 277 -8.43 -39.74 1.97
CA ASP A 277 -8.57 -38.54 1.12
C ASP A 277 -7.21 -37.87 0.86
N ARG A 278 -6.27 -37.95 1.82
CA ARG A 278 -4.91 -37.41 1.65
C ARG A 278 -4.08 -38.21 0.66
N LEU A 279 -4.35 -39.50 0.55
CA LEU A 279 -3.66 -40.41 -0.37
C LEU A 279 -4.33 -40.46 -1.74
N ASN A 280 -5.58 -39.98 -1.84
CA ASN A 280 -6.33 -39.95 -3.08
C ASN A 280 -5.62 -39.10 -4.15
N GLY A 281 -5.42 -39.66 -5.34
CA GLY A 281 -4.69 -39.02 -6.44
C GLY A 281 -3.17 -39.23 -6.43
N LEU A 282 -2.61 -39.94 -5.45
CA LEU A 282 -1.21 -40.41 -5.50
C LEU A 282 -1.12 -41.79 -6.17
N ASP A 283 -0.06 -42.00 -6.96
CA ASP A 283 0.25 -43.32 -7.53
C ASP A 283 0.62 -44.30 -6.39
N LEU A 284 -0.02 -45.46 -6.37
CA LEU A 284 0.23 -46.53 -5.39
C LEU A 284 1.72 -46.90 -5.31
N LYS A 285 2.41 -46.92 -6.45
CA LYS A 285 3.84 -47.24 -6.51
C LYS A 285 4.69 -46.24 -5.72
N ILE A 286 4.35 -44.95 -5.77
CA ILE A 286 5.06 -43.90 -5.01
C ILE A 286 4.89 -44.13 -3.50
N ILE A 287 3.68 -44.52 -3.08
CA ILE A 287 3.38 -44.80 -1.67
C ILE A 287 4.18 -46.03 -1.20
N GLU A 288 4.18 -47.11 -1.98
CA GLU A 288 4.93 -48.34 -1.67
C GLU A 288 6.44 -48.08 -1.56
N ASP A 289 7.02 -47.35 -2.52
CA ASP A 289 8.45 -47.00 -2.52
C ASP A 289 8.84 -46.16 -1.28
N TYR A 290 8.00 -45.19 -0.89
CA TYR A 290 8.20 -44.40 0.33
C TYR A 290 8.18 -45.28 1.58
N LEU A 291 7.23 -46.21 1.68
CA LEU A 291 7.13 -47.15 2.82
C LEU A 291 8.34 -48.08 2.91
N GLN A 292 8.87 -48.56 1.78
CA GLN A 292 10.10 -49.36 1.75
C GLN A 292 11.30 -48.56 2.27
N LYS A 293 11.44 -47.28 1.87
CA LYS A 293 12.49 -46.39 2.36
C LYS A 293 12.40 -46.17 3.87
N GLN A 294 11.20 -45.94 4.40
CA GLN A 294 10.97 -45.78 5.85
C GLN A 294 11.33 -47.05 6.64
N ARG A 295 10.99 -48.24 6.13
CA ARG A 295 11.35 -49.52 6.77
C ARG A 295 12.87 -49.73 6.84
N LYS A 296 13.61 -49.27 5.83
CA LYS A 296 15.09 -49.34 5.82
C LYS A 296 15.74 -48.37 6.80
N MET A 297 15.15 -47.20 7.03
CA MET A 297 15.67 -46.20 7.99
C MET A 297 15.42 -46.55 9.46
N LYS A 298 14.50 -47.49 9.75
CA LYS A 298 14.19 -47.97 11.10
C LYS A 298 14.95 -49.24 11.51
N ARG A 299 15.79 -49.79 10.63
CA ARG A 299 16.70 -50.90 10.89
C ARG A 299 18.09 -50.37 11.14
#